data_AF-A0A4Z1CLY9-F1
#
_entry.id   AF-A0A4Z1CLY9-F1
#
_cell.length_a   1.000
_cell.length_b   1.000
_cell.length_c   1.000
_cell.angle_alpha   90.00
_cell.angle_beta   90.00
_cell.angle_gamma   90.00
#
_symmetry.space_group_name_H-M   'P 1'
#
loop_
_entity.id
_entity.type
_entity.pdbx_description
1 polymer ?
#
loop_
_entity_poly.entity_id
_entity_poly.type
_entity_poly.pdbx_seq_one_letter_code
_entity_poly.pdbx_strand_id
1 'polypeptide(L)' 'MEGDPGRFDVNVQSKKYWVPSLRRSVTLTVSARGIKTIDQRGIEAVVADIHARGGKV' A
#
# COMPACT_ATOMS: atom_id res chain seq x y z
N MET A 1 14.77 25.37 12.72
CA MET A 1 14.77 26.04 11.40
C MET A 1 15.55 25.08 10.52
N GLU A 2 14.91 24.08 9.91
CA GLU A 2 14.12 24.16 8.68
C GLU A 2 13.00 23.09 8.73
N GLY A 3 11.79 23.42 8.27
CA GLY A 3 10.57 22.66 8.58
C GLY A 3 10.52 21.26 7.98
N ASP A 4 10.19 20.27 8.81
CA ASP A 4 9.66 18.96 8.38
C ASP A 4 8.47 19.18 7.43
N PRO A 5 8.60 18.89 6.12
CA PRO A 5 7.53 19.18 5.18
C PRO A 5 6.39 18.18 5.40
N GLY A 6 5.37 18.64 6.11
CA GLY A 6 4.05 18.01 6.20
C GLY A 6 4.10 16.63 6.85
N ARG A 7 3.67 16.56 8.10
CA ARG A 7 3.01 15.34 8.56
C ARG A 7 1.77 15.19 7.68
N PHE A 8 1.91 14.46 6.57
CA PHE A 8 0.78 13.93 5.84
C PHE A 8 0.09 13.04 6.85
N ASP A 9 -1.00 13.52 7.45
CA ASP A 9 -1.97 12.68 8.17
C ASP A 9 -2.57 11.72 7.13
N VAL A 10 -1.75 10.76 6.69
CA VAL A 10 -2.19 9.63 5.89
C VAL A 10 -3.02 8.83 6.86
N ASN A 11 -4.34 9.00 6.76
CA ASN A 11 -5.32 8.17 7.45
C ASN A 11 -5.14 6.74 6.94
N VAL A 12 -4.14 6.05 7.48
CA VAL A 12 -3.69 4.72 7.08
C VAL A 12 -4.55 3.71 7.80
N GLN A 13 -5.12 2.80 7.03
CA GLN A 13 -5.93 1.72 7.54
C GLN A 13 -5.24 0.41 7.20
N SER A 14 -5.16 -0.47 8.19
CA SER A 14 -4.68 -1.83 8.01
C SER A 14 -5.83 -2.68 7.48
N LYS A 15 -5.71 -3.15 6.25
CA LYS A 15 -6.73 -3.98 5.60
C LYS A 15 -6.10 -5.24 5.04
N LYS A 16 -6.80 -6.37 5.17
CA LYS A 16 -6.36 -7.67 4.67
C LYS A 16 -6.82 -7.83 3.22
N TYR A 17 -5.87 -8.09 2.33
CA TYR A 17 -6.12 -8.37 0.91
C TYR A 17 -5.72 -9.80 0.57
N TRP A 18 -6.53 -10.48 -0.23
CA TRP A 18 -6.19 -11.79 -0.78
C TRP A 18 -5.40 -11.60 -2.07
N VAL A 19 -4.21 -12.18 -2.16
CA VAL A 19 -3.37 -12.12 -3.37
C VAL A 19 -3.35 -13.50 -4.01
N PRO A 20 -4.04 -13.70 -5.14
CA PRO A 20 -4.15 -15.01 -5.78
C PRO A 20 -2.81 -15.50 -6.34
N SER A 21 -1.95 -14.63 -6.86
CA SER A 21 -0.63 -15.03 -7.39
C SER A 21 0.32 -15.57 -6.30
N LEU A 22 0.12 -15.16 -5.04
CA LEU A 22 0.86 -15.70 -3.89
C LEU A 22 0.07 -16.75 -3.11
N ARG A 23 -1.19 -17.01 -3.49
CA ARG A 23 -2.17 -17.85 -2.78
C ARG A 23 -2.18 -17.60 -1.26
N ARG A 24 -2.02 -16.32 -0.87
CA ARG A 24 -1.93 -15.91 0.53
C ARG A 24 -2.65 -14.59 0.76
N SER A 25 -3.10 -14.37 2.00
CA SER A 25 -3.59 -13.07 2.43
C SER A 25 -2.44 -12.20 2.94
N VAL A 26 -2.33 -10.98 2.43
CA VAL A 26 -1.40 -9.97 2.91
C VAL A 26 -2.16 -8.88 3.64
N THR A 27 -1.65 -8.48 4.79
CA THR A 27 -2.18 -7.33 5.52
C THR A 27 -1.38 -6.12 5.08
N LEU A 28 -2.04 -5.15 4.45
CA LEU A 28 -1.40 -3.91 4.02
C LEU A 28 -1.94 -2.75 4.83
N THR A 29 -1.03 -1.96 5.37
CA THR A 29 -1.33 -0.65 5.97
C THR A 29 -1.29 0.39 4.85
N VAL A 30 -2.46 0.81 4.40
CA VAL A 30 -2.62 1.67 3.22
C VAL A 30 -3.44 2.90 3.57
N SER A 31 -3.05 4.05 3.02
CA SER A 31 -3.85 5.27 3.13
C SER A 31 -5.03 5.22 2.17
N ALA A 32 -6.00 6.12 2.31
CA ALA A 32 -7.13 6.25 1.37
C ALA A 32 -6.67 6.36 -0.10
N ARG A 33 -5.53 7.02 -0.37
CA ARG A 33 -4.93 7.07 -1.73
C ARG A 33 -4.38 5.71 -2.17
N GLY A 34 -3.75 4.98 -1.26
CA GLY A 34 -3.30 3.60 -1.49
C GLY A 34 -4.47 2.68 -1.82
N ILE A 35 -5.57 2.77 -1.07
CA ILE A 35 -6.81 2.02 -1.34
C ILE A 35 -7.32 2.34 -2.75
N LYS A 36 -7.41 3.63 -3.12
CA LYS A 36 -7.84 4.03 -4.47
C LYS A 36 -6.90 3.50 -5.56
N THR A 37 -5.60 3.36 -5.28
CA THR A 37 -4.63 2.82 -6.23
C THR A 37 -4.80 1.31 -6.41
N ILE A 38 -5.04 0.59 -5.31
CA ILE A 38 -5.34 -0.85 -5.31
C ILE A 38 -6.65 -1.12 -6.05
N ASP A 39 -7.66 -0.28 -5.86
CA ASP A 39 -8.94 -0.40 -6.57
C ASP A 39 -8.79 -0.18 -8.09
N GLN A 40 -8.03 0.85 -8.50
CA GLN A 40 -7.83 1.16 -9.92
C GLN A 40 -6.90 0.19 -10.66
N ARG A 41 -5.80 -0.25 -10.03
CA ARG A 41 -4.75 -1.07 -10.68
C ARG A 41 -4.80 -2.55 -10.28
N GLY A 42 -5.53 -2.89 -9.23
CA GLY A 42 -5.50 -4.20 -8.60
C GLY A 42 -4.40 -4.33 -7.53
N ILE A 43 -4.64 -5.23 -6.57
CA ILE A 43 -3.69 -5.55 -5.50
C ILE A 43 -2.39 -6.15 -6.04
N GLU A 44 -2.45 -6.95 -7.10
CA GLU A 44 -1.28 -7.63 -7.67
C GLU A 44 -0.28 -6.64 -8.26
N ALA A 45 -0.77 -5.66 -9.02
CA ALA A 45 0.08 -4.60 -9.58
C ALA A 45 0.73 -3.76 -8.48
N VAL A 46 -0.02 -3.45 -7.41
CA VAL A 46 0.50 -2.68 -6.27
C VAL A 46 1.54 -3.49 -5.51
N VAL A 47 1.31 -4.77 -5.22
CA VAL A 47 2.29 -5.63 -4.54
C VAL A 47 3.56 -5.80 -5.38
N ALA A 48 3.43 -5.98 -6.70
CA ALA A 48 4.57 -6.07 -7.61
C ALA A 48 5.37 -4.77 -7.63
N ASP A 49 4.69 -3.62 -7.66
CA ASP A 49 5.32 -2.30 -7.61
C ASP A 49 6.01 -2.03 -6.25
N ILE A 50 5.40 -2.41 -5.12
CA ILE A 50 6.04 -2.33 -3.80
C ILE A 50 7.29 -3.22 -3.75
N HIS A 51 7.20 -4.45 -4.28
CA HIS A 51 8.32 -5.38 -4.36
C HIS A 51 9.45 -4.83 -5.23
N ALA A 52 9.12 -4.27 -6.40
CA ALA A 52 10.08 -3.66 -7.32
C ALA A 52 10.77 -2.42 -6.71
N ARG A 53 10.05 -1.67 -5.87
CA ARG A 53 10.60 -0.52 -5.12
C ARG A 53 11.46 -0.94 -3.92
N GLY A 54 11.60 -2.23 -3.64
CA GLY A 54 12.35 -2.75 -2.48
C GLY A 54 11.63 -2.52 -1.14
N GLY A 55 10.34 -2.18 -1.16
CA GLY A 55 9.53 -2.08 0.05
C GLY A 55 9.25 -3.47 0.61
N LYS A 56 9.56 -3.69 1.89
CA LYS A 56 9.17 -4.92 2.59
C LYS A 56 7.65 -4.95 2.78
N VAL A 57 6.98 -5.91 2.12
CA VAL A 57 5.57 -6.31 2.35
C VAL A 57 5.46 -7.43 3.35
#